data_AF-A0A235FBB1-F1
#
_entry.id   AF-A0A235FBB1-F1
#
_cell.length_a   1.000
_cell.length_b   1.000
_cell.length_c   1.000
_cell.angle_alpha   90.00
_cell.angle_beta   90.00
_cell.angle_gamma   90.00
#
_symmetry.space_group_name_H-M   'P 1'
#
loop_
_entity.id
_entity.type
_entity.pdbx_description
1 polymer ?
#
loop_
_entity_poly.entity_id
_entity_poly.type
_entity_poly.pdbx_seq_one_letter_code
_entity_poly.pdbx_strand_id
1 'polypeptide(L)'
;MKAEAKAKAEAEAKAKAEAEAKAKAEAEAKTKAEAEAKAKAKAEAKAKAEAEAKAKAEAEAKASSEVFANCTELRKVYPKGVPADHPAYHPKMDRDKDNYACEL
;
A
#
# COMPACT_ATOMS: atom_id res chain seq x y z
N MET A 1 39.86 -16.98 -53.66
CA MET A 1 40.27 -16.53 -52.31
C MET A 1 39.79 -15.12 -51.92
N LYS A 2 40.06 -14.04 -52.67
CA LYS A 2 39.66 -12.66 -52.27
C LYS A 2 38.14 -12.47 -52.06
N ALA A 3 37.30 -13.12 -52.87
CA ALA A 3 35.84 -13.03 -52.75
C ALA A 3 35.28 -13.75 -51.50
N GLU A 4 35.82 -14.93 -51.17
CA GLU A 4 35.43 -15.68 -49.97
C GLU A 4 35.81 -14.98 -48.66
N ALA A 5 37.01 -14.37 -48.61
CA ALA A 5 37.45 -13.60 -47.45
C ALA A 5 36.55 -12.38 -47.20
N LYS A 6 36.10 -11.71 -48.29
CA LYS A 6 35.19 -10.57 -48.21
C LYS A 6 33.78 -10.99 -47.75
N ALA A 7 33.27 -12.10 -48.27
CA ALA A 7 31.96 -12.64 -47.87
C ALA A 7 31.93 -13.07 -46.39
N LYS A 8 33.00 -13.71 -45.89
CA LYS A 8 33.11 -14.04 -44.46
C LYS A 8 33.18 -12.79 -43.58
N ALA A 9 33.95 -11.79 -43.97
CA ALA A 9 34.07 -10.55 -43.21
C ALA A 9 32.74 -9.79 -43.12
N GLU A 10 31.97 -9.71 -44.22
CA GLU A 10 30.64 -9.11 -44.19
C GLU A 10 29.64 -9.90 -43.35
N ALA A 11 29.65 -11.23 -43.43
CA ALA A 11 28.78 -12.07 -42.62
C ALA A 11 29.07 -11.92 -41.12
N GLU A 12 30.35 -11.88 -40.73
CA GLU A 12 30.75 -11.70 -39.33
C GLU A 12 30.42 -10.30 -38.81
N ALA A 13 30.62 -9.26 -39.63
CA ALA A 13 30.24 -7.89 -39.28
C ALA A 13 28.73 -7.74 -39.08
N LYS A 14 27.93 -8.35 -39.97
CA LYS A 14 26.47 -8.33 -39.88
C LYS A 14 25.95 -9.08 -38.65
N ALA A 15 26.54 -10.25 -38.35
CA ALA A 15 26.20 -11.03 -37.16
C ALA A 15 26.54 -10.29 -35.86
N LYS A 16 27.69 -9.61 -35.80
CA LYS A 16 28.05 -8.77 -34.64
C LYS A 16 27.10 -7.59 -34.48
N ALA A 17 26.75 -6.90 -35.57
CA ALA A 17 25.82 -5.79 -35.54
C ALA A 17 24.42 -6.20 -35.07
N GLU A 18 23.89 -7.34 -35.54
CA GLU A 18 22.61 -7.87 -35.07
C GLU A 18 22.67 -8.30 -33.59
N ALA A 19 23.75 -8.95 -33.17
CA ALA A 19 23.91 -9.36 -31.77
C ALA A 19 23.97 -8.13 -30.83
N GLU A 20 24.69 -7.08 -31.22
CA GLU A 20 24.77 -5.84 -30.43
C GLU A 20 23.43 -5.09 -30.39
N ALA A 21 22.72 -5.03 -31.52
CA ALA A 21 21.40 -4.40 -31.60
C ALA A 21 20.38 -5.14 -30.73
N LYS A 22 20.39 -6.48 -30.76
CA LYS A 22 19.50 -7.31 -29.93
C LYS A 22 19.83 -7.17 -28.44
N ALA A 23 21.12 -7.15 -28.09
CA ALA A 23 21.55 -6.97 -26.70
C ALA A 23 21.14 -5.59 -26.14
N LYS A 24 21.27 -4.52 -26.94
CA LYS A 24 20.82 -3.17 -26.55
C LYS A 24 19.30 -3.12 -26.39
N ALA A 25 18.55 -3.69 -27.34
CA ALA A 25 17.09 -3.73 -27.28
C ALA A 25 16.58 -4.52 -26.05
N GLU A 26 17.19 -5.66 -25.72
CA GLU A 26 16.83 -6.41 -24.51
C GLU A 26 17.21 -5.67 -23.23
N ALA A 27 18.36 -5.00 -23.20
CA ALA A 27 18.76 -4.20 -22.04
C ALA A 27 17.81 -3.02 -21.81
N GLU A 28 17.43 -2.29 -22.85
CA GLU A 28 16.45 -1.19 -22.75
C GLU A 28 15.05 -1.70 -22.37
N ALA A 29 14.62 -2.84 -22.90
CA ALA A 29 13.34 -3.43 -22.52
C ALA A 29 13.30 -3.82 -21.04
N LYS A 30 14.38 -4.43 -20.52
CA LYS A 30 14.48 -4.81 -19.11
C LYS A 30 14.52 -3.59 -18.19
N THR A 31 15.31 -2.57 -18.50
CA THR A 31 15.38 -1.36 -17.67
C THR A 31 14.05 -0.60 -17.64
N LYS A 32 13.35 -0.51 -18.77
CA LYS A 32 12.03 0.12 -18.85
C LYS A 32 10.98 -0.67 -18.05
N ALA A 33 10.98 -2.00 -18.17
CA ALA A 33 10.06 -2.86 -17.41
C ALA A 33 10.30 -2.78 -15.89
N GLU A 34 11.56 -2.79 -15.44
CA GLU A 34 11.88 -2.60 -14.02
C GLU A 34 11.48 -1.22 -13.51
N ALA A 35 11.70 -0.16 -14.29
CA ALA A 35 11.32 1.20 -13.92
C ALA A 35 9.81 1.34 -13.76
N GLU A 36 9.02 0.79 -14.70
CA GLU A 36 7.56 0.78 -14.60
C GLU A 36 7.06 -0.04 -13.40
N ALA A 37 7.64 -1.22 -13.16
CA ALA A 37 7.27 -2.06 -12.02
C ALA A 37 7.52 -1.34 -10.67
N LYS A 38 8.69 -0.70 -10.52
CA LYS A 38 9.03 0.09 -9.32
C LYS A 38 8.09 1.29 -9.16
N ALA A 39 7.77 1.99 -10.24
CA ALA A 39 6.84 3.13 -10.21
C ALA A 39 5.43 2.72 -9.77
N LYS A 40 4.90 1.62 -10.33
CA LYS A 40 3.57 1.08 -9.95
C LYS A 40 3.54 0.64 -8.49
N ALA A 41 4.53 -0.13 -8.04
CA ALA A 41 4.61 -0.59 -6.66
C ALA A 41 4.66 0.59 -5.66
N LYS A 42 5.43 1.64 -5.97
CA LYS A 42 5.51 2.84 -5.12
C LYS A 42 4.20 3.63 -5.09
N ALA A 43 3.51 3.73 -6.23
CA ALA A 43 2.21 4.39 -6.30
C ALA A 43 1.13 3.63 -5.50
N GLU A 44 1.07 2.31 -5.63
CA GLU A 44 0.13 1.47 -4.87
C GLU A 44 0.40 1.53 -3.37
N ALA A 45 1.66 1.45 -2.95
CA ALA A 45 2.03 1.56 -1.53
C ALA A 45 1.61 2.92 -0.94
N LYS A 46 1.84 4.01 -1.68
CA LYS A 46 1.42 5.35 -1.25
C LYS A 46 -0.10 5.47 -1.16
N ALA A 47 -0.83 4.97 -2.15
CA ALA A 47 -2.29 5.01 -2.18
C ALA A 47 -2.90 4.23 -1.00
N LYS A 48 -2.37 3.05 -0.69
CA LYS A 48 -2.81 2.26 0.49
C LYS A 48 -2.54 3.00 1.80
N ALA A 49 -1.35 3.57 1.96
CA ALA A 49 -1.00 4.33 3.16
C ALA A 49 -1.89 5.58 3.36
N GLU A 50 -2.17 6.33 2.29
CA GLU A 50 -3.08 7.48 2.36
C GLU A 50 -4.53 7.07 2.67
N ALA A 51 -5.02 5.96 2.11
CA ALA A 51 -6.35 5.45 2.40
C ALA A 51 -6.49 5.00 3.86
N GLU A 52 -5.50 4.26 4.39
CA GLU A 52 -5.49 3.82 5.79
C GLU A 52 -5.43 5.01 6.75
N ALA A 53 -4.56 6.00 6.46
CA ALA A 53 -4.47 7.22 7.26
C ALA A 53 -5.78 8.02 7.28
N LYS A 54 -6.45 8.16 6.12
CA LYS A 54 -7.76 8.81 6.05
C LYS A 54 -8.84 8.04 6.80
N ALA A 55 -8.89 6.72 6.67
CA ALA A 55 -9.86 5.89 7.38
C ALA A 55 -9.67 6.01 8.90
N LYS A 56 -8.41 5.99 9.37
CA LYS A 56 -8.09 6.16 10.79
C LYS A 56 -8.47 7.55 11.30
N ALA A 57 -8.18 8.60 10.54
CA ALA A 57 -8.55 9.96 10.90
C ALA A 57 -10.08 10.17 10.95
N GLU A 58 -10.83 9.57 10.02
CA GLU A 58 -12.30 9.65 10.02
C GLU A 58 -12.90 8.89 11.22
N ALA A 59 -12.34 7.71 11.54
CA ALA A 59 -12.76 6.95 12.73
C ALA A 59 -12.49 7.72 14.03
N GLU A 60 -11.34 8.37 14.16
CA GLU A 60 -10.99 9.20 15.32
C GLU A 60 -11.87 10.47 15.41
N ALA A 61 -12.20 11.10 14.28
CA ALA A 61 -13.09 12.26 14.25
C ALA A 61 -14.53 11.89 14.65
N LYS A 62 -15.03 10.74 14.19
CA LYS A 62 -16.33 10.19 14.64
C LYS A 62 -16.29 9.86 16.13
N ALA A 63 -15.17 9.33 16.63
CA ALA A 63 -14.98 9.05 18.05
C ALA A 63 -15.05 10.25 18.96
N SER A 64 -14.39 11.34 18.59
CA SER A 64 -14.49 12.57 19.36
C SER A 64 -15.91 13.14 19.40
N SER A 65 -16.81 12.72 18.49
CA SER A 65 -18.20 13.13 18.46
C SER A 65 -19.13 12.19 19.27
N GLU A 66 -18.71 10.98 19.59
CA GLU A 66 -19.51 9.97 20.31
C GLU A 66 -19.22 10.00 21.83
N VAL A 67 -19.18 11.19 22.41
CA VAL A 67 -19.03 11.37 23.86
C VAL A 67 -20.42 11.34 24.51
N PHE A 68 -20.71 10.27 25.23
CA PHE A 68 -21.94 10.15 26.02
C PHE A 68 -21.77 10.82 27.38
N ALA A 69 -22.82 11.44 27.93
CA ALA A 69 -22.72 12.06 29.26
C ALA A 69 -22.68 11.03 30.40
N ASN A 70 -23.23 9.84 30.18
CA ASN A 70 -23.34 8.77 31.17
C ASN A 70 -23.62 7.40 30.51
N CYS A 71 -23.49 6.34 31.29
CA CYS A 71 -23.74 4.97 30.82
C CYS A 71 -25.17 4.70 30.35
N THR A 72 -26.17 5.45 30.84
CA THR A 72 -27.56 5.29 30.40
C THR A 72 -27.73 5.70 28.95
N GLU A 73 -27.09 6.78 28.52
CA GLU A 73 -27.12 7.21 27.12
C GLU A 73 -26.28 6.33 26.22
N LEU A 74 -25.09 5.93 26.70
CA LEU A 74 -24.21 5.01 25.96
C LEU A 74 -24.92 3.67 25.71
N ARG A 75 -25.60 3.11 26.72
CA ARG A 75 -26.33 1.83 26.59
C ARG A 75 -27.54 1.88 25.66
N LYS A 76 -28.08 3.06 25.33
CA LYS A 76 -29.14 3.18 24.31
C LYS A 76 -28.61 2.85 22.91
N VAL A 77 -27.34 3.16 22.65
CA VAL A 77 -26.67 2.92 21.37
C VAL A 77 -25.87 1.61 21.41
N TYR A 78 -25.19 1.38 22.52
CA TYR A 78 -24.32 0.23 22.77
C TYR A 78 -24.82 -0.54 24.02
N PRO A 79 -25.88 -1.35 23.91
CA PRO A 79 -26.54 -1.99 25.06
C PRO A 79 -25.65 -2.96 25.82
N LYS A 80 -24.57 -3.43 25.20
CA LYS A 80 -23.57 -4.29 25.85
C LYS A 80 -22.43 -3.50 26.51
N GLY A 81 -22.36 -2.18 26.31
CA GLY A 81 -21.20 -1.34 26.62
C GLY A 81 -20.22 -1.26 25.44
N VAL A 82 -19.06 -0.65 25.67
CA VAL A 82 -18.01 -0.48 24.64
C VAL A 82 -16.62 -0.81 25.17
N PRO A 83 -15.76 -1.51 24.40
CA PRO A 83 -14.39 -1.81 24.81
C PRO A 83 -13.48 -0.57 24.74
N ALA A 84 -12.27 -0.62 25.33
CA ALA A 84 -11.33 0.49 25.35
C ALA A 84 -10.85 0.98 23.98
N ASP A 85 -10.85 0.11 22.97
CA ASP A 85 -10.57 0.48 21.57
C ASP A 85 -11.74 1.21 20.90
N HIS A 86 -12.89 1.33 21.57
CA HIS A 86 -14.06 1.94 21.00
C HIS A 86 -14.01 3.47 21.12
N PRO A 87 -14.32 4.20 20.04
CA PRO A 87 -14.59 5.63 20.00
C PRO A 87 -15.28 6.27 21.22
N ALA A 88 -16.37 5.63 21.65
CA ALA A 88 -17.21 6.05 22.78
C ALA A 88 -16.70 5.65 24.18
N TYR A 89 -15.53 5.00 24.28
CA TYR A 89 -14.98 4.56 25.56
C TYR A 89 -14.54 5.75 26.41
N HIS A 90 -14.90 5.71 27.69
CA HIS A 90 -14.47 6.70 28.65
C HIS A 90 -14.05 6.01 29.96
N PRO A 91 -12.80 6.21 30.46
CA PRO A 91 -12.32 5.52 31.67
C PRO A 91 -13.16 5.74 32.93
N LYS A 92 -13.86 6.88 33.02
CA LYS A 92 -14.79 7.18 34.13
C LYS A 92 -16.07 6.33 34.09
N MET A 93 -16.37 5.71 32.96
CA MET A 93 -17.54 4.85 32.72
C MET A 93 -17.22 3.36 32.81
N ASP A 94 -15.93 3.01 32.87
CA ASP A 94 -15.42 1.68 33.20
C ASP A 94 -15.26 1.61 34.74
N ARG A 95 -16.20 0.93 35.40
CA ARG A 95 -16.31 0.95 36.86
C ARG A 95 -15.31 0.01 37.52
N ASP A 96 -15.06 -1.13 36.89
CA ASP A 96 -14.26 -2.26 37.36
C ASP A 96 -12.87 -2.33 36.72
N LYS A 97 -12.58 -1.45 35.76
CA LYS A 97 -11.28 -1.26 35.10
C LYS A 97 -10.84 -2.46 34.28
N ASP A 98 -11.79 -3.12 33.64
CA ASP A 98 -11.56 -4.28 32.78
C ASP A 98 -11.27 -3.88 31.32
N ASN A 99 -11.26 -2.57 31.02
CA ASN A 99 -11.21 -1.98 29.68
C ASN A 99 -12.54 -2.08 28.93
N TYR A 100 -13.67 -2.10 29.64
CA TYR A 100 -15.00 -2.12 29.07
C TYR A 100 -15.91 -1.09 29.77
N ALA A 101 -16.28 -0.04 29.04
CA ALA A 101 -17.15 1.01 29.58
C ALA A 101 -18.62 0.56 29.56
N CYS A 102 -19.31 0.79 30.69
CA CYS A 102 -20.76 0.60 30.84
C CYS A 102 -21.29 -0.81 30.50
N GLU A 103 -20.52 -1.86 30.74
CA GLU A 103 -21.02 -3.24 30.71
C GLU A 103 -22.16 -3.49 31.73
N LEU A 104 -22.99 -4.51 31.50
CA LEU A 104 -24.20 -4.83 32.28
C LEU A 104 -23.91 -5.56 33.59
#